data_AF-A0AA49JDJ4-F1
#
_entry.id   AF-A0AA49JDJ4-F1
#
_cell.length_a   1.000
_cell.length_b   1.000
_cell.length_c   1.000
_cell.angle_alpha   90.00
_cell.angle_beta   90.00
_cell.angle_gamma   90.00
#
_symmetry.space_group_name_H-M   'P 1'
#
loop_
_entity.id
_entity.type
_entity.pdbx_description
1 polymer ?
#
loop_
_entity_poly.entity_id
_entity_poly.type
_entity_poly.pdbx_seq_one_letter_code
_entity_poly.pdbx_strand_id
1 'polypeptide(L)'
;MSTINNDSGTVIFDNFSQMSTAMKGENTTNGWDVVCSYDLTKLNELLSEKYKQGKLVADIPGVVIWDWVLDFGGLNMTTYDFKLSEPVLNFNLDGRATLNMPISKISSTNQGVVVSKVGAVDTPAKYKSETWYSVSNGEYTELTDQSKIAIGDCAMYENDWYKITSIKSPEPGPSVTGTHSLVGSIPISAILGDNQIYNKGTIVVFKESAPTSQAHIVLHFSNKASNPATFAISPKLDSNFNKEAQLLNSITNFFSNSVNDIDYALNSIAPTPSPTGETMITPKSFVFNTVTTGNNTGVLSTYIATTQNKGVGQTNPSFTVAGKRSSPIPKGNTASMIFSQSFIQNIFLTSQLQKSLTDCSVTFTNLDSGIQANIHASNINIAINIPKTETGSQSFPGSGSCSSYSTSYLKVNNDVLSSNDYPITMILTGDQISLEWSIQQAGFNYETGSDMTTICPFYSHTSDINWSTDSGHKVTIDIKSNPNSPSKIILDSSDNIDINPKLSFEESTYSATVSPKPAHKDCWDKFWTGDAANEIHQALQAALGNFAPKISLSFAGINYFATTNILFPGGNIFDVDVNSGLQVPRDMVLLGNIDKSAN
;
A
#
# COMPACT_ATOMS: atom_id res chain seq x y z
N MET A 1 -5.59 -21.07 11.16
CA MET A 1 -5.50 -21.88 9.94
C MET A 1 -5.98 -21.00 8.81
N SER A 2 -5.16 -20.63 7.84
CA SER A 2 -5.67 -19.90 6.66
C SER A 2 -6.78 -20.71 5.99
N THR A 3 -7.88 -20.07 5.60
CA THR A 3 -8.94 -20.73 4.84
C THR A 3 -8.60 -20.63 3.35
N ILE A 4 -8.51 -21.76 2.66
CA ILE A 4 -8.45 -21.76 1.19
C ILE A 4 -9.90 -21.60 0.72
N ASN A 5 -10.17 -20.59 -0.11
CA ASN A 5 -11.44 -20.57 -0.79
C ASN A 5 -11.39 -21.60 -1.93
N ASN A 6 -12.19 -22.66 -1.80
CA ASN A 6 -12.23 -23.77 -2.75
C ASN A 6 -12.68 -23.35 -4.16
N ASP A 7 -13.40 -22.23 -4.31
CA ASP A 7 -13.94 -21.78 -5.59
C ASP A 7 -12.92 -20.95 -6.40
N SER A 8 -11.99 -20.27 -5.73
CA SER A 8 -11.00 -19.38 -6.39
C SER A 8 -9.55 -19.86 -6.27
N GLY A 9 -9.26 -20.81 -5.37
CA GLY A 9 -7.89 -21.20 -5.02
C GLY A 9 -7.11 -20.09 -4.29
N THR A 10 -7.74 -18.94 -4.01
CA THR A 10 -7.13 -17.83 -3.28
C THR A 10 -7.10 -18.14 -1.78
N VAL A 11 -5.93 -17.94 -1.16
CA VAL A 11 -5.77 -18.05 0.29
C VAL A 11 -6.28 -16.79 0.98
N ILE A 12 -7.12 -16.95 2.00
CA ILE A 12 -7.61 -15.86 2.85
C ILE A 12 -7.11 -16.10 4.28
N PHE A 13 -6.43 -15.11 4.83
CA PHE A 13 -5.93 -15.16 6.21
C PHE A 13 -7.05 -14.78 7.18
N ASP A 14 -7.16 -15.50 8.30
CA ASP A 14 -8.20 -15.20 9.30
C ASP A 14 -7.90 -13.93 10.10
N ASN A 15 -6.62 -13.54 10.16
CA ASN A 15 -6.16 -12.37 10.89
C ASN A 15 -4.77 -11.94 10.40
N PHE A 16 -4.32 -10.78 10.86
CA PHE A 16 -3.03 -10.22 10.48
C PHE A 16 -1.83 -11.08 10.88
N SER A 17 -1.84 -11.68 12.07
CA SER A 17 -0.73 -12.52 12.54
C SER A 17 -0.46 -13.70 11.59
N GLN A 18 -1.52 -14.33 11.07
CA GLN A 18 -1.41 -15.39 10.06
C GLN A 18 -0.82 -14.86 8.74
N MET A 19 -1.32 -13.72 8.26
CA MET A 19 -0.82 -13.09 7.03
C MET A 19 0.67 -12.74 7.16
N SER A 20 1.04 -12.01 8.21
CA SER A 20 2.42 -11.60 8.46
C SER A 20 3.36 -12.79 8.62
N THR A 21 2.95 -13.84 9.35
CA THR A 21 3.75 -15.06 9.46
C THR A 21 4.00 -15.70 8.10
N ALA A 22 2.99 -15.72 7.23
CA ALA A 22 3.12 -16.27 5.89
C ALA A 22 4.01 -15.40 4.99
N MET A 23 4.01 -14.08 5.17
CA MET A 23 4.84 -13.13 4.42
C MET A 23 6.33 -13.14 4.81
N LYS A 24 6.74 -13.84 5.87
CA LYS A 24 8.13 -13.89 6.31
C LYS A 24 9.04 -14.37 5.18
N GLY A 25 10.03 -13.56 4.84
CA GLY A 25 11.02 -13.86 3.80
C GLY A 25 10.50 -13.72 2.38
N GLU A 26 9.22 -13.42 2.16
CA GLU A 26 8.61 -13.36 0.84
C GLU A 26 8.62 -11.94 0.27
N ASN A 27 8.92 -11.80 -1.03
CA ASN A 27 8.76 -10.53 -1.74
C ASN A 27 7.33 -10.43 -2.24
N THR A 28 6.50 -9.70 -1.49
CA THR A 28 5.06 -9.61 -1.74
C THR A 28 4.65 -8.40 -2.56
N THR A 29 5.57 -7.47 -2.79
CA THR A 29 5.35 -6.34 -3.70
C THR A 29 5.67 -6.67 -5.14
N ASN A 30 6.19 -7.86 -5.46
CA ASN A 30 6.59 -8.27 -6.80
C ASN A 30 7.55 -7.26 -7.47
N GLY A 31 8.44 -6.66 -6.67
CA GLY A 31 9.43 -5.67 -7.12
C GLY A 31 8.90 -4.25 -7.30
N TRP A 32 7.67 -3.97 -6.88
CA TRP A 32 7.11 -2.62 -6.78
C TRP A 32 7.44 -1.98 -5.42
N ASP A 33 7.30 -0.66 -5.30
CA ASP A 33 7.59 0.05 -4.05
C ASP A 33 6.47 -0.06 -3.05
N VAL A 34 5.24 0.14 -3.52
CA VAL A 34 4.03 0.20 -2.70
C VAL A 34 2.94 -0.63 -3.36
N VAL A 35 2.17 -1.36 -2.55
CA VAL A 35 0.93 -2.02 -2.96
C VAL A 35 -0.20 -1.51 -2.10
N CYS A 36 -1.21 -0.89 -2.72
CA CYS A 36 -2.43 -0.44 -2.04
C CYS A 36 -3.59 -1.37 -2.43
N SER A 37 -4.32 -1.90 -1.45
CA SER A 37 -5.37 -2.90 -1.67
C SER A 37 -6.67 -2.53 -0.98
N TYR A 38 -7.79 -2.73 -1.68
CA TYR A 38 -9.14 -2.38 -1.22
C TYR A 38 -10.15 -3.51 -1.41
N ASP A 39 -10.97 -3.74 -0.39
CA ASP A 39 -12.05 -4.74 -0.42
C ASP A 39 -13.21 -4.32 -1.32
N LEU A 40 -13.68 -5.26 -2.14
CA LEU A 40 -14.78 -5.07 -3.09
C LEU A 40 -16.10 -4.68 -2.42
N THR A 41 -16.39 -5.17 -1.22
CA THR A 41 -17.62 -4.81 -0.48
C THR A 41 -17.62 -3.32 -0.20
N LYS A 42 -16.48 -2.77 0.23
CA LYS A 42 -16.33 -1.34 0.44
C LYS A 42 -16.35 -0.53 -0.84
N LEU A 43 -15.77 -1.04 -1.93
CA LEU A 43 -15.92 -0.42 -3.25
C LEU A 43 -17.38 -0.36 -3.70
N ASN A 44 -18.17 -1.41 -3.43
CA ASN A 44 -19.60 -1.43 -3.71
C ASN A 44 -20.41 -0.48 -2.85
N GLU A 45 -20.06 -0.34 -1.57
CA GLU A 45 -20.67 0.66 -0.69
C GLU A 45 -20.42 2.08 -1.24
N LEU A 46 -19.21 2.37 -1.73
CA LEU A 46 -18.86 3.65 -2.36
C LEU A 46 -19.59 3.85 -3.70
N LEU A 47 -19.72 2.80 -4.50
CA LEU A 47 -20.45 2.84 -5.77
C LEU A 47 -21.96 3.11 -5.54
N SER A 48 -22.57 2.46 -4.54
CA SER A 48 -23.94 2.72 -4.09
C SER A 48 -24.13 4.17 -3.68
N GLU A 49 -23.15 4.77 -3.00
CA GLU A 49 -23.20 6.17 -2.62
C GLU A 49 -23.15 7.10 -3.84
N LYS A 50 -22.22 6.88 -4.78
CA LYS A 50 -22.17 7.63 -6.04
C LYS A 50 -23.51 7.55 -6.80
N TYR A 51 -24.15 6.39 -6.80
CA TYR A 51 -25.48 6.22 -7.39
C TYR A 51 -26.53 7.08 -6.68
N LYS A 52 -26.58 7.05 -5.34
CA LYS A 52 -27.50 7.88 -4.54
C LYS A 52 -27.28 9.37 -4.73
N GLN A 53 -26.04 9.79 -4.99
CA GLN A 53 -25.68 11.16 -5.34
C GLN A 53 -26.05 11.56 -6.78
N GLY A 54 -26.62 10.65 -7.57
CA GLY A 54 -26.99 10.89 -8.98
C GLY A 54 -25.80 10.98 -9.92
N LYS A 55 -24.61 10.50 -9.52
CA LYS A 55 -23.41 10.50 -10.35
C LYS A 55 -23.33 9.30 -11.30
N LEU A 56 -24.07 8.24 -11.03
CA LEU A 56 -24.10 7.04 -11.86
C LEU A 56 -25.41 6.95 -12.65
N VAL A 57 -25.40 6.17 -13.73
CA VAL A 57 -26.59 5.95 -14.56
C VAL A 57 -27.72 5.34 -13.76
N ALA A 58 -28.83 6.06 -13.65
CA ALA A 58 -30.09 5.58 -13.08
C ALA A 58 -31.15 5.28 -14.16
N ASP A 59 -31.08 5.98 -15.29
CA ASP A 59 -32.03 5.83 -16.39
C ASP A 59 -31.28 5.60 -17.72
N ILE A 60 -31.77 4.65 -18.52
CA ILE A 60 -31.37 4.47 -19.92
C ILE A 60 -32.58 4.86 -20.77
N PRO A 61 -32.66 6.12 -21.24
CA PRO A 61 -33.81 6.58 -22.00
C PRO A 61 -33.71 6.17 -23.47
N GLY A 62 -34.88 5.97 -24.09
CA GLY A 62 -35.01 6.07 -25.54
C GLY A 62 -34.40 4.93 -26.34
N VAL A 63 -34.34 3.70 -25.80
CA VAL A 63 -33.82 2.56 -26.56
C VAL A 63 -34.84 2.12 -27.62
N VAL A 64 -34.58 2.45 -28.89
CA VAL A 64 -35.52 2.20 -30.00
C VAL A 64 -35.29 0.83 -30.63
N ILE A 65 -36.38 0.07 -30.82
CA ILE A 65 -36.42 -1.18 -31.58
C ILE A 65 -37.46 -1.05 -32.69
N TRP A 66 -37.11 -1.48 -33.90
CA TRP A 66 -38.00 -1.44 -35.05
C TRP A 66 -38.54 -2.83 -35.38
N ASP A 67 -39.85 -2.92 -35.62
CA ASP A 67 -40.52 -4.11 -36.12
C ASP A 67 -41.15 -3.89 -37.50
N TRP A 68 -40.69 -4.69 -38.45
CA TRP A 68 -41.23 -4.74 -39.80
C TRP A 68 -42.46 -5.63 -39.79
N VAL A 69 -43.64 -5.02 -39.82
CA VAL A 69 -44.90 -5.76 -39.96
C VAL A 69 -45.29 -5.75 -41.43
N LEU A 70 -44.73 -6.71 -42.17
CA LEU A 70 -44.80 -6.79 -43.64
C LEU A 70 -46.23 -6.89 -44.18
N ASP A 71 -47.17 -7.48 -43.45
CA ASP A 71 -48.52 -7.75 -43.94
C ASP A 71 -49.43 -6.51 -44.05
N PHE A 72 -49.04 -5.36 -43.46
CA PHE A 72 -49.93 -4.19 -43.36
C PHE A 72 -49.33 -2.86 -43.83
N GLY A 73 -48.14 -2.85 -44.47
CA GLY A 73 -47.52 -1.61 -44.96
C GLY A 73 -47.18 -0.60 -43.85
N GLY A 74 -46.92 -1.11 -42.64
CA GLY A 74 -46.60 -0.31 -41.47
C GLY A 74 -45.43 -0.88 -40.70
N LEU A 75 -44.73 -0.01 -39.98
CA LEU A 75 -43.67 -0.32 -39.05
C LEU A 75 -44.16 -0.03 -37.64
N ASN A 76 -43.77 -0.85 -36.68
CA ASN A 76 -43.94 -0.50 -35.28
C ASN A 76 -42.57 -0.11 -34.73
N MET A 77 -42.48 1.11 -34.21
CA MET A 77 -41.36 1.55 -33.40
C MET A 77 -41.73 1.29 -31.94
N THR A 78 -40.89 0.55 -31.21
CA THR A 78 -41.01 0.44 -29.77
C THR A 78 -39.82 1.11 -29.12
N THR A 79 -40.08 2.12 -28.30
CA THR A 79 -39.06 2.79 -27.49
C THR A 79 -39.11 2.23 -26.08
N TYR A 80 -37.97 1.78 -25.56
CA TYR A 80 -37.83 1.27 -24.20
C TYR A 80 -37.06 2.27 -23.33
N ASP A 81 -37.58 2.51 -22.14
CA ASP A 81 -36.90 3.24 -21.07
C ASP A 81 -36.64 2.29 -19.91
N PHE A 82 -35.38 2.24 -19.48
CA PHE A 82 -34.97 1.43 -18.33
C PHE A 82 -34.71 2.33 -17.14
N LYS A 83 -35.28 1.95 -16.00
CA LYS A 83 -34.87 2.45 -14.69
C LYS A 83 -34.02 1.39 -14.02
N LEU A 84 -32.78 1.73 -13.75
CA LEU A 84 -31.82 0.91 -13.02
C LEU A 84 -31.91 1.23 -11.53
N SER A 85 -31.49 0.29 -10.70
CA SER A 85 -31.32 0.40 -9.26
C SER A 85 -29.83 0.47 -8.92
N GLU A 86 -29.50 0.50 -7.64
CA GLU A 86 -28.11 0.56 -7.16
C GLU A 86 -27.23 -0.54 -7.80
N PRO A 87 -26.13 -0.16 -8.47
CA PRO A 87 -25.22 -1.11 -9.10
C PRO A 87 -24.39 -1.88 -8.07
N VAL A 88 -24.04 -3.12 -8.40
CA VAL A 88 -23.12 -3.97 -7.64
C VAL A 88 -22.00 -4.48 -8.56
N LEU A 89 -20.77 -4.21 -8.18
CA LEU A 89 -19.54 -4.63 -8.81
C LEU A 89 -19.09 -6.01 -8.31
N ASN A 90 -18.53 -6.80 -9.21
CA ASN A 90 -17.74 -7.98 -8.90
C ASN A 90 -16.49 -8.03 -9.79
N PHE A 91 -15.39 -8.58 -9.30
CA PHE A 91 -14.14 -8.67 -10.06
C PHE A 91 -13.92 -10.04 -10.67
N ASN A 92 -13.49 -10.02 -11.94
CA ASN A 92 -13.05 -11.20 -12.67
C ASN A 92 -11.52 -11.20 -12.77
N LEU A 93 -10.92 -12.38 -12.91
CA LEU A 93 -9.47 -12.54 -12.96
C LEU A 93 -8.85 -12.11 -14.30
N ASP A 94 -9.67 -11.95 -15.34
CA ASP A 94 -9.29 -11.56 -16.70
C ASP A 94 -9.11 -10.04 -16.90
N GLY A 95 -9.24 -9.25 -15.82
CA GLY A 95 -9.16 -7.79 -15.90
C GLY A 95 -10.47 -7.13 -16.29
N ARG A 96 -11.58 -7.87 -16.23
CA ARG A 96 -12.93 -7.32 -16.32
C ARG A 96 -13.56 -7.25 -14.95
N ALA A 97 -14.55 -6.38 -14.82
CA ALA A 97 -15.50 -6.39 -13.74
C ALA A 97 -16.89 -6.74 -14.27
N THR A 98 -17.68 -7.41 -13.45
CA THR A 98 -19.10 -7.61 -13.67
C THR A 98 -19.84 -6.52 -12.92
N LEU A 99 -20.60 -5.69 -13.62
CA LEU A 99 -21.46 -4.65 -13.05
C LEU A 99 -22.91 -5.09 -13.18
N ASN A 100 -23.50 -5.49 -12.06
CA ASN A 100 -24.89 -5.88 -11.97
C ASN A 100 -25.76 -4.68 -11.61
N MET A 101 -26.69 -4.30 -12.47
CA MET A 101 -27.61 -3.17 -12.28
C MET A 101 -29.05 -3.68 -12.28
N PRO A 102 -29.69 -3.89 -11.12
CA PRO A 102 -31.06 -4.39 -11.05
C PRO A 102 -32.02 -3.43 -11.76
N ILE A 103 -32.92 -3.95 -12.60
CA ILE A 103 -33.88 -3.15 -13.35
C ILE A 103 -35.13 -2.97 -12.50
N SER A 104 -35.35 -1.76 -11.99
CA SER A 104 -36.54 -1.45 -11.19
C SER A 104 -37.79 -1.35 -12.06
N LYS A 105 -37.64 -0.81 -13.28
CA LYS A 105 -38.74 -0.65 -14.23
C LYS A 105 -38.25 -0.66 -15.67
N ILE A 106 -39.01 -1.32 -16.54
CA ILE A 106 -38.97 -1.15 -17.99
C ILE A 106 -40.31 -0.54 -18.39
N SER A 107 -40.30 0.59 -19.06
CA SER A 107 -41.47 1.11 -19.77
C SER A 107 -41.21 1.03 -21.26
N SER A 108 -42.26 0.75 -22.03
CA SER A 108 -42.21 0.81 -23.47
C SER A 108 -43.27 1.77 -24.00
N THR A 109 -42.98 2.39 -25.14
CA THR A 109 -43.94 3.19 -25.90
C THR A 109 -43.93 2.68 -27.33
N ASN A 110 -45.10 2.30 -27.84
CA ASN A 110 -45.27 1.82 -29.20
C ASN A 110 -45.73 2.98 -30.08
N GLN A 111 -45.13 3.13 -31.25
CA GLN A 111 -45.50 4.13 -32.22
C GLN A 111 -45.58 3.48 -33.60
N GLY A 112 -46.78 3.44 -34.15
CA GLY A 112 -46.98 2.96 -35.52
C GLY A 112 -46.50 3.99 -36.53
N VAL A 113 -45.70 3.58 -37.50
CA VAL A 113 -45.21 4.39 -38.61
C VAL A 113 -45.79 3.80 -39.89
N VAL A 114 -46.58 4.57 -40.63
CA VAL A 114 -47.16 4.13 -41.91
C VAL A 114 -46.19 4.51 -43.02
N VAL A 115 -45.84 3.52 -43.84
CA VAL A 115 -44.92 3.71 -44.96
C VAL A 115 -45.61 3.41 -46.29
N SER A 116 -45.17 4.09 -47.34
CA SER A 116 -45.58 3.80 -48.72
C SER A 116 -44.35 3.43 -49.55
N LYS A 117 -44.45 2.36 -50.33
CA LYS A 117 -43.40 1.95 -51.29
C LYS A 117 -43.20 3.07 -52.33
N VAL A 118 -41.95 3.50 -52.53
CA VAL A 118 -41.56 4.63 -53.40
C VAL A 118 -41.36 4.17 -54.86
N GLY A 119 -41.60 2.89 -55.16
CA GLY A 119 -41.31 2.27 -56.45
C GLY A 119 -39.89 1.72 -56.51
N ALA A 120 -39.60 0.87 -57.50
CA ALA A 120 -38.26 0.37 -57.75
C ALA A 120 -37.39 1.52 -58.23
N VAL A 121 -36.53 2.04 -57.36
CA VAL A 121 -35.47 2.98 -57.73
C VAL A 121 -34.24 2.15 -58.03
N ASP A 122 -33.52 2.43 -59.12
CA ASP A 122 -32.19 1.86 -59.35
C ASP A 122 -31.32 2.19 -58.14
N THR A 123 -31.18 1.24 -57.23
CA THR A 123 -30.49 1.38 -55.96
C THR A 123 -29.00 1.27 -56.23
N PRO A 124 -28.22 2.35 -56.11
CA PRO A 124 -26.78 2.22 -56.14
C PRO A 124 -26.37 1.34 -54.96
N ALA A 125 -25.41 0.42 -55.16
CA ALA A 125 -24.92 -0.54 -54.15
C ALA A 125 -24.35 0.09 -52.86
N LYS A 126 -24.41 1.43 -52.72
CA LYS A 126 -23.91 2.20 -51.58
C LYS A 126 -24.88 2.26 -50.40
N TYR A 127 -26.17 1.96 -50.58
CA TYR A 127 -27.16 2.00 -49.51
C TYR A 127 -27.30 0.62 -48.86
N LYS A 128 -27.40 0.59 -47.52
CA LYS A 128 -27.58 -0.62 -46.71
C LYS A 128 -29.06 -0.94 -46.51
N SER A 129 -29.42 -2.22 -46.60
CA SER A 129 -30.76 -2.70 -46.23
C SER A 129 -31.00 -2.45 -44.74
N GLU A 130 -32.27 -2.35 -44.34
CA GLU A 130 -32.72 -2.09 -42.96
C GLU A 130 -32.16 -0.79 -42.37
N THR A 131 -31.86 0.19 -43.23
CA THR A 131 -31.27 1.47 -42.84
C THR A 131 -32.19 2.63 -43.22
N TRP A 132 -32.27 3.61 -42.33
CA TRP A 132 -33.06 4.83 -42.48
C TRP A 132 -32.24 5.96 -43.09
N TYR A 133 -32.88 6.77 -43.91
CA TYR A 133 -32.27 7.89 -44.60
C TYR A 133 -33.17 9.11 -44.55
N SER A 134 -32.58 10.26 -44.23
CA SER A 134 -33.22 11.55 -44.48
C SER A 134 -33.05 11.91 -45.94
N VAL A 135 -34.10 12.51 -46.53
CA VAL A 135 -34.10 12.91 -47.94
C VAL A 135 -34.11 14.43 -48.04
N SER A 136 -33.01 14.99 -48.54
CA SER A 136 -32.90 16.42 -48.81
C SER A 136 -32.35 16.62 -50.21
N ASN A 137 -33.06 17.38 -51.05
CA ASN A 137 -32.69 17.64 -52.46
C ASN A 137 -32.40 16.38 -53.31
N GLY A 138 -33.08 15.25 -53.00
CA GLY A 138 -32.88 13.98 -53.71
C GLY A 138 -31.65 13.18 -53.25
N GLU A 139 -30.88 13.69 -52.28
CA GLU A 139 -29.81 12.96 -51.62
C GLU A 139 -30.33 12.27 -50.35
N TYR A 140 -29.85 11.04 -50.14
CA TYR A 140 -30.20 10.19 -49.02
C TYR A 140 -29.04 10.16 -48.03
N THR A 141 -29.25 10.68 -46.82
CA THR A 141 -28.25 10.69 -45.75
C THR A 141 -28.66 9.71 -44.66
N GLU A 142 -27.81 8.73 -44.36
CA GLU A 142 -28.05 7.71 -43.32
C GLU A 142 -28.38 8.40 -41.98
N LEU A 143 -29.55 8.07 -41.42
CA LEU A 143 -29.96 8.53 -40.10
C LEU A 143 -29.30 7.66 -39.03
N THR A 144 -28.29 8.23 -38.39
CA THR A 144 -27.58 7.59 -37.28
C THR A 144 -28.39 7.59 -35.98
N ASP A 145 -29.32 8.53 -35.85
CA ASP A 145 -30.25 8.64 -34.72
C ASP A 145 -31.68 8.42 -35.21
N GLN A 146 -32.13 7.17 -35.07
CA GLN A 146 -33.45 6.74 -35.54
C GLN A 146 -34.61 7.28 -34.68
N SER A 147 -34.32 7.91 -33.54
CA SER A 147 -35.35 8.61 -32.76
C SER A 147 -35.84 9.91 -33.42
N LYS A 148 -35.10 10.42 -34.42
CA LYS A 148 -35.38 11.68 -35.13
C LYS A 148 -36.12 11.52 -36.45
N ILE A 149 -36.63 10.32 -36.71
CA ILE A 149 -37.33 10.01 -37.94
C ILE A 149 -38.57 10.90 -38.09
N ALA A 150 -38.72 11.49 -39.27
CA ALA A 150 -39.79 12.40 -39.61
C ALA A 150 -40.59 11.93 -40.83
N ILE A 151 -41.78 12.51 -41.01
CA ILE A 151 -42.57 12.32 -42.22
C ILE A 151 -41.74 12.78 -43.42
N GLY A 152 -41.60 11.91 -44.41
CA GLY A 152 -40.80 12.17 -45.60
C GLY A 152 -39.47 11.43 -45.65
N ASP A 153 -38.96 10.94 -44.52
CA ASP A 153 -37.78 10.07 -44.46
C ASP A 153 -38.08 8.71 -45.10
N CYS A 154 -37.01 8.03 -45.52
CA CYS A 154 -37.09 6.78 -46.26
C CYS A 154 -36.29 5.66 -45.59
N ALA A 155 -36.83 4.44 -45.58
CA ALA A 155 -36.10 3.22 -45.25
C ALA A 155 -35.86 2.40 -46.51
N MET A 156 -34.72 1.70 -46.58
CA MET A 156 -34.49 0.65 -47.57
C MET A 156 -34.68 -0.72 -46.92
N TYR A 157 -35.51 -1.59 -47.50
CA TYR A 157 -35.76 -2.94 -46.99
C TYR A 157 -35.95 -3.91 -48.16
N GLU A 158 -35.21 -5.02 -48.19
CA GLU A 158 -35.25 -6.03 -49.26
C GLU A 158 -35.14 -5.44 -50.69
N ASN A 159 -34.34 -4.38 -50.84
CA ASN A 159 -34.11 -3.58 -52.07
C ASN A 159 -35.24 -2.61 -52.47
N ASP A 160 -36.31 -2.51 -51.70
CA ASP A 160 -37.37 -1.54 -51.91
C ASP A 160 -37.20 -0.32 -50.99
N TRP A 161 -37.55 0.86 -51.52
CA TRP A 161 -37.63 2.10 -50.75
C TRP A 161 -39.03 2.29 -50.19
N TYR A 162 -39.10 2.64 -48.92
CA TYR A 162 -40.32 2.92 -48.19
C TYR A 162 -40.24 4.33 -47.62
N LYS A 163 -41.16 5.21 -48.02
CA LYS A 163 -41.26 6.58 -47.51
C LYS A 163 -42.28 6.65 -46.40
N ILE A 164 -41.95 7.33 -45.31
CA ILE A 164 -42.89 7.56 -44.22
C ILE A 164 -43.97 8.56 -44.66
N THR A 165 -45.22 8.14 -44.54
CA THR A 165 -46.40 8.95 -44.90
C THR A 165 -47.14 9.48 -43.68
N SER A 166 -47.12 8.74 -42.57
CA SER A 166 -47.65 9.22 -41.29
C SER A 166 -47.01 8.50 -40.13
N ILE A 167 -46.99 9.18 -38.98
CA ILE A 167 -46.54 8.63 -37.70
C ILE A 167 -47.71 8.75 -36.75
N LYS A 168 -48.15 7.62 -36.17
CA LYS A 168 -49.25 7.58 -35.19
C LYS A 168 -48.79 8.21 -33.88
N SER A 169 -49.74 8.64 -33.06
CA SER A 169 -49.44 9.06 -31.70
C SER A 169 -48.80 7.89 -30.92
N PRO A 170 -47.79 8.14 -30.08
CA PRO A 170 -47.23 7.10 -29.24
C PRO A 170 -48.28 6.57 -28.25
N GLU A 171 -48.38 5.25 -28.15
CA GLU A 171 -49.25 4.55 -27.20
C GLU A 171 -48.41 3.85 -26.12
N PRO A 172 -48.81 3.88 -24.84
CA PRO A 172 -48.10 3.16 -23.78
C PRO A 172 -48.07 1.66 -24.09
N GLY A 173 -46.86 1.09 -24.11
CA GLY A 173 -46.65 -0.35 -24.21
C GLY A 173 -46.63 -1.03 -22.84
N PRO A 174 -46.37 -2.35 -22.80
CA PRO A 174 -46.22 -3.08 -21.54
C PRO A 174 -45.12 -2.49 -20.66
N SER A 175 -45.36 -2.50 -19.35
CA SER A 175 -44.35 -2.16 -18.34
C SER A 175 -44.04 -3.40 -17.51
N VAL A 176 -42.75 -3.66 -17.30
CA VAL A 176 -42.25 -4.78 -16.50
C VAL A 176 -41.51 -4.21 -15.29
N THR A 177 -41.73 -4.78 -14.10
CA THR A 177 -41.08 -4.34 -12.86
C THR A 177 -40.40 -5.51 -12.14
N GLY A 178 -39.15 -5.30 -11.69
CA GLY A 178 -38.64 -5.92 -10.46
C GLY A 178 -38.12 -7.35 -10.49
N THR A 179 -37.79 -7.94 -11.64
CA THR A 179 -37.24 -9.32 -11.69
C THR A 179 -35.98 -9.49 -12.53
N HIS A 180 -35.56 -8.46 -13.26
CA HIS A 180 -34.44 -8.54 -14.21
C HIS A 180 -33.30 -7.64 -13.73
N SER A 181 -32.08 -7.93 -14.17
CA SER A 181 -30.91 -7.09 -13.97
C SER A 181 -30.14 -6.94 -15.27
N LEU A 182 -29.63 -5.74 -15.52
CA LEU A 182 -28.67 -5.49 -16.57
C LEU A 182 -27.27 -5.85 -16.04
N VAL A 183 -26.68 -6.91 -16.57
CA VAL A 183 -25.36 -7.41 -16.17
C VAL A 183 -24.35 -7.02 -17.24
N GLY A 184 -23.52 -6.04 -16.92
CA GLY A 184 -22.39 -5.63 -17.76
C GLY A 184 -21.14 -6.41 -17.43
N SER A 185 -20.45 -6.95 -18.41
CA SER A 185 -19.04 -7.34 -18.30
C SER A 185 -18.23 -6.19 -18.89
N ILE A 186 -17.41 -5.53 -18.08
CA ILE A 186 -16.76 -4.26 -18.45
C ILE A 186 -15.25 -4.36 -18.20
N PRO A 187 -14.39 -3.98 -19.16
CA PRO A 187 -12.95 -3.88 -18.94
C PRO A 187 -12.62 -2.90 -17.82
N ILE A 188 -11.66 -3.25 -16.97
CA ILE A 188 -11.04 -2.30 -16.06
C ILE A 188 -9.81 -1.73 -16.76
N SER A 189 -9.75 -0.40 -16.85
CA SER A 189 -8.65 0.32 -17.48
C SER A 189 -8.18 1.47 -16.60
N ALA A 190 -6.98 1.96 -16.86
CA ALA A 190 -6.52 3.25 -16.36
C ALA A 190 -6.60 4.29 -17.48
N ILE A 191 -7.12 5.49 -17.15
CA ILE A 191 -7.19 6.64 -18.06
C ILE A 191 -6.39 7.78 -17.45
N LEU A 192 -5.51 8.40 -18.24
CA LEU A 192 -4.80 9.63 -17.87
C LEU A 192 -5.59 10.86 -18.34
N GLY A 193 -5.29 12.04 -17.81
CA GLY A 193 -5.93 13.31 -18.23
C GLY A 193 -5.83 13.65 -19.73
N ASP A 194 -5.03 12.92 -20.51
CA ASP A 194 -4.98 12.99 -21.99
C ASP A 194 -5.88 11.95 -22.68
N ASN A 195 -6.76 11.28 -21.92
CA ASN A 195 -7.65 10.20 -22.34
C ASN A 195 -6.93 8.96 -22.94
N GLN A 196 -5.62 8.79 -22.70
CA GLN A 196 -4.95 7.55 -23.07
C GLN A 196 -5.39 6.40 -22.17
N ILE A 197 -5.71 5.27 -22.79
CA ILE A 197 -6.23 4.06 -22.14
C ILE A 197 -5.13 3.03 -21.95
N TYR A 198 -5.02 2.51 -20.73
CA TYR A 198 -4.12 1.41 -20.38
C TYR A 198 -4.89 0.29 -19.69
N ASN A 199 -4.61 -0.97 -20.03
CA ASN A 199 -5.35 -2.12 -19.48
C ASN A 199 -4.55 -2.85 -18.40
N LYS A 200 -5.20 -3.78 -17.69
CA LYS A 200 -4.54 -4.68 -16.73
C LYS A 200 -3.27 -5.30 -17.31
N GLY A 201 -2.20 -5.30 -16.51
CA GLY A 201 -0.90 -5.84 -16.91
C GLY A 201 -0.04 -4.88 -17.74
N THR A 202 -0.62 -3.75 -18.18
CA THR A 202 0.12 -2.67 -18.82
C THR A 202 0.58 -1.70 -17.73
N ILE A 203 1.89 -1.48 -17.65
CA ILE A 203 2.46 -0.48 -16.75
C ILE A 203 2.09 0.90 -17.26
N VAL A 204 1.40 1.68 -16.43
CA VAL A 204 1.08 3.08 -16.67
C VAL A 204 2.23 3.93 -16.16
N VAL A 205 2.81 4.76 -17.02
CA VAL A 205 3.94 5.63 -16.66
C VAL A 205 3.48 7.08 -16.71
N PHE A 206 3.68 7.82 -15.62
CA PHE A 206 3.42 9.25 -15.59
C PHE A 206 4.49 10.01 -16.37
N LYS A 207 4.07 10.93 -17.24
CA LYS A 207 4.99 11.83 -17.94
C LYS A 207 5.53 12.85 -16.94
N GLU A 208 6.86 12.93 -16.79
CA GLU A 208 7.52 13.90 -15.89
C GLU A 208 7.15 15.36 -16.23
N SER A 209 6.78 15.64 -17.48
CA SER A 209 6.37 16.96 -17.96
C SER A 209 4.91 17.35 -17.67
N ALA A 210 4.12 16.46 -17.06
CA ALA A 210 2.71 16.71 -16.73
C ALA A 210 2.39 16.31 -15.26
N PRO A 211 3.00 16.97 -14.26
CA PRO A 211 2.91 16.59 -12.85
C PRO A 211 1.49 16.73 -12.23
N THR A 212 0.53 17.27 -12.96
CA THR A 212 -0.87 17.41 -12.53
C THR A 212 -1.81 16.36 -13.12
N SER A 213 -1.33 15.52 -14.04
CA SER A 213 -2.19 14.53 -14.70
C SER A 213 -2.46 13.35 -13.78
N GLN A 214 -3.58 13.41 -13.07
CA GLN A 214 -4.12 12.27 -12.32
C GLN A 214 -4.50 11.14 -13.28
N ALA A 215 -4.12 9.91 -12.93
CA ALA A 215 -4.64 8.70 -13.56
C ALA A 215 -5.87 8.23 -12.82
N HIS A 216 -6.85 7.65 -13.50
CA HIS A 216 -8.03 7.03 -12.88
C HIS A 216 -8.18 5.60 -13.35
N ILE A 217 -8.30 4.65 -12.41
CA ILE A 217 -8.72 3.28 -12.69
C ILE A 217 -10.25 3.27 -12.77
N VAL A 218 -10.82 2.95 -13.92
CA VAL A 218 -12.24 3.08 -14.25
C VAL A 218 -12.83 1.78 -14.79
N LEU A 219 -14.16 1.71 -14.79
CA LEU A 219 -14.91 0.83 -15.68
C LEU A 219 -15.00 1.48 -17.06
N HIS A 220 -14.37 0.88 -18.07
CA HIS A 220 -14.20 1.51 -19.38
C HIS A 220 -15.26 1.04 -20.36
N PHE A 221 -16.34 1.82 -20.50
CA PHE A 221 -17.49 1.56 -21.36
C PHE A 221 -17.24 1.93 -22.82
N SER A 222 -16.39 2.94 -23.06
CA SER A 222 -16.07 3.46 -24.38
C SER A 222 -15.01 2.66 -25.16
N ASN A 223 -14.63 1.46 -24.65
CA ASN A 223 -13.57 0.66 -25.24
C ASN A 223 -13.94 0.10 -26.62
N LYS A 224 -13.47 0.77 -27.69
CA LYS A 224 -13.63 0.33 -29.09
C LYS A 224 -12.59 -0.68 -29.56
N ALA A 225 -11.65 -1.10 -28.69
CA ALA A 225 -10.63 -2.09 -29.03
C ALA A 225 -11.23 -3.52 -29.07
N SER A 226 -10.37 -4.54 -29.22
CA SER A 226 -10.74 -5.96 -29.31
C SER A 226 -11.45 -6.55 -28.07
N ASN A 227 -11.72 -5.76 -27.04
CA ASN A 227 -12.30 -6.21 -25.79
C ASN A 227 -13.37 -5.22 -25.27
N PRO A 228 -14.48 -5.01 -26.00
CA PRO A 228 -15.50 -4.02 -25.64
C PRO A 228 -16.24 -4.39 -24.35
N ALA A 229 -16.94 -3.41 -23.77
CA ALA A 229 -17.96 -3.68 -22.76
C ALA A 229 -19.12 -4.46 -23.40
N THR A 230 -19.66 -5.43 -22.68
CA THR A 230 -20.80 -6.24 -23.14
C THR A 230 -21.86 -6.28 -22.07
N PHE A 231 -23.12 -6.38 -22.48
CA PHE A 231 -24.26 -6.39 -21.58
C PHE A 231 -25.18 -7.58 -21.86
N ALA A 232 -25.82 -8.07 -20.80
CA ALA A 232 -26.86 -9.09 -20.86
C ALA A 232 -27.98 -8.74 -19.86
N ILE A 233 -29.20 -9.22 -20.11
CA ILE A 233 -30.30 -9.13 -19.15
C ILE A 233 -30.46 -10.49 -18.47
N SER A 234 -30.47 -10.50 -17.14
CA SER A 234 -30.55 -11.72 -16.32
C SER A 234 -31.66 -11.63 -15.26
N PRO A 235 -32.57 -12.62 -15.16
CA PRO A 235 -32.78 -13.70 -16.14
C PRO A 235 -33.15 -13.13 -17.52
N LYS A 236 -33.07 -13.96 -18.57
CA LYS A 236 -33.43 -13.51 -19.93
C LYS A 236 -34.87 -13.00 -19.97
N LEU A 237 -35.11 -12.01 -20.83
CA LEU A 237 -36.46 -11.55 -21.15
C LEU A 237 -37.29 -12.71 -21.72
N ASP A 238 -38.62 -12.59 -21.65
CA ASP A 238 -39.53 -13.63 -22.11
C ASP A 238 -39.28 -14.01 -23.58
N SER A 239 -39.67 -15.23 -23.97
CA SER A 239 -39.46 -15.72 -25.34
C SER A 239 -40.15 -14.90 -26.43
N ASN A 240 -41.08 -14.02 -26.04
CA ASN A 240 -41.75 -13.09 -26.96
C ASN A 240 -40.84 -11.92 -27.32
N PHE A 241 -39.76 -11.67 -26.57
CA PHE A 241 -38.75 -10.67 -26.89
C PHE A 241 -37.72 -11.20 -27.89
N ASN A 242 -38.12 -11.33 -29.16
CA ASN A 242 -37.27 -11.85 -30.24
C ASN A 242 -36.11 -10.91 -30.67
N LYS A 243 -35.98 -9.71 -30.07
CA LYS A 243 -35.00 -8.67 -30.44
C LYS A 243 -34.03 -8.29 -29.33
N GLU A 244 -33.77 -9.21 -28.41
CA GLU A 244 -32.82 -9.02 -27.30
C GLU A 244 -31.44 -8.53 -27.80
N ALA A 245 -30.94 -9.06 -28.91
CA ALA A 245 -29.65 -8.62 -29.47
C ALA A 245 -29.63 -7.14 -29.90
N GLN A 246 -30.70 -6.65 -30.53
CA GLN A 246 -30.81 -5.23 -30.95
C GLN A 246 -30.93 -4.31 -29.73
N LEU A 247 -31.70 -4.74 -28.72
CA LEU A 247 -31.81 -4.04 -27.45
C LEU A 247 -30.45 -3.91 -26.76
N LEU A 248 -29.73 -5.03 -26.60
CA LEU A 248 -28.42 -5.06 -25.95
C LEU A 248 -27.37 -4.25 -26.71
N ASN A 249 -27.39 -4.26 -28.04
CA ASN A 249 -26.52 -3.40 -28.84
C ASN A 249 -26.80 -1.91 -28.59
N SER A 250 -28.07 -1.53 -28.47
CA SER A 250 -28.47 -0.15 -28.19
C SER A 250 -28.07 0.28 -26.77
N ILE A 251 -28.24 -0.60 -25.78
CA ILE A 251 -27.76 -0.37 -24.41
C ILE A 251 -26.23 -0.22 -24.41
N THR A 252 -25.52 -1.10 -25.11
CA THR A 252 -24.06 -1.02 -25.24
C THR A 252 -23.64 0.33 -25.83
N ASN A 253 -24.29 0.76 -26.91
CA ASN A 253 -24.05 2.07 -27.53
C ASN A 253 -24.35 3.24 -26.59
N PHE A 254 -25.41 3.15 -25.79
CA PHE A 254 -25.72 4.16 -24.78
C PHE A 254 -24.57 4.32 -23.79
N PHE A 255 -24.10 3.21 -23.19
CA PHE A 255 -22.98 3.24 -22.25
C PHE A 255 -21.69 3.75 -22.91
N SER A 256 -21.37 3.31 -24.12
CA SER A 256 -20.15 3.73 -24.81
C SER A 256 -20.13 5.21 -25.23
N ASN A 257 -21.30 5.82 -25.46
CA ASN A 257 -21.38 7.18 -26.02
C ASN A 257 -21.88 8.24 -25.01
N SER A 258 -22.61 7.82 -23.97
CA SER A 258 -23.33 8.75 -23.08
C SER A 258 -22.84 8.70 -21.63
N VAL A 259 -22.05 7.69 -21.27
CA VAL A 259 -21.54 7.51 -19.92
C VAL A 259 -20.08 7.94 -19.87
N ASN A 260 -19.74 8.82 -18.93
CA ASN A 260 -18.35 9.18 -18.70
C ASN A 260 -17.72 8.10 -17.81
N ASP A 261 -16.68 7.43 -18.31
CA ASP A 261 -15.98 6.36 -17.58
C ASP A 261 -15.48 6.84 -16.19
N ILE A 262 -15.17 8.13 -16.07
CA ILE A 262 -14.69 8.76 -14.83
C ILE A 262 -15.71 8.71 -13.68
N ASP A 263 -17.01 8.70 -13.99
CA ASP A 263 -18.06 8.59 -12.98
C ASP A 263 -17.95 7.24 -12.24
N TYR A 264 -17.51 6.22 -12.97
CA TYR A 264 -17.21 4.87 -12.50
C TYR A 264 -15.73 4.65 -12.16
N ALA A 265 -14.99 5.72 -11.84
CA ALA A 265 -13.65 5.60 -11.28
C ALA A 265 -13.71 4.79 -9.97
N LEU A 266 -12.95 3.71 -9.96
CA LEU A 266 -12.69 2.87 -8.80
C LEU A 266 -11.55 3.47 -8.00
N ASN A 267 -10.50 3.97 -8.66
CA ASN A 267 -9.27 4.44 -8.05
C ASN A 267 -8.67 5.60 -8.87
N SER A 268 -7.70 6.33 -8.33
CA SER A 268 -7.05 7.49 -8.93
C SER A 268 -5.66 7.79 -8.37
N ILE A 269 -4.61 7.76 -9.18
CA ILE A 269 -3.24 8.02 -8.72
C ILE A 269 -2.78 9.37 -9.26
N ALA A 270 -2.33 10.26 -8.37
CA ALA A 270 -1.74 11.53 -8.76
C ALA A 270 -0.21 11.50 -8.57
N PRO A 271 0.58 11.97 -9.55
CA PRO A 271 2.02 12.18 -9.39
C PRO A 271 2.32 13.50 -8.67
N THR A 272 1.45 13.95 -7.77
CA THR A 272 1.72 15.08 -6.90
C THR A 272 2.67 14.64 -5.80
N PRO A 273 3.72 15.41 -5.48
CA PRO A 273 4.53 15.15 -4.30
C PRO A 273 3.72 15.44 -3.02
N SER A 274 4.08 14.78 -1.93
CA SER A 274 3.48 15.08 -0.63
C SER A 274 3.65 16.57 -0.29
N PRO A 275 2.55 17.33 -0.04
CA PRO A 275 2.64 18.73 0.36
C PRO A 275 3.16 18.88 1.80
N THR A 276 3.11 17.79 2.59
CA THR A 276 3.46 17.75 4.01
C THR A 276 4.47 16.64 4.27
N GLY A 277 5.61 16.98 4.86
CA GLY A 277 6.64 16.02 5.28
C GLY A 277 8.02 16.27 4.67
N GLU A 278 9.05 15.71 5.31
CA GLU A 278 10.45 15.89 4.90
C GLU A 278 10.88 14.97 3.75
N THR A 279 10.09 13.95 3.42
CA THR A 279 10.39 12.95 2.40
C THR A 279 9.36 13.03 1.29
N MET A 280 9.72 13.66 0.17
CA MET A 280 8.86 13.73 -1.01
C MET A 280 8.81 12.36 -1.67
N ILE A 281 7.63 11.74 -1.71
CA ILE A 281 7.40 10.52 -2.48
C ILE A 281 6.41 10.84 -3.60
N THR A 282 6.75 10.42 -4.81
CA THR A 282 5.95 10.71 -6.00
C THR A 282 5.79 9.45 -6.82
N PRO A 283 4.54 9.01 -7.10
CA PRO A 283 4.29 7.93 -8.04
C PRO A 283 4.89 8.23 -9.41
N LYS A 284 5.69 7.30 -9.93
CA LYS A 284 6.30 7.34 -11.26
C LYS A 284 5.55 6.46 -12.26
N SER A 285 5.14 5.29 -11.81
CA SER A 285 4.36 4.36 -12.62
C SER A 285 3.55 3.44 -11.74
N PHE A 286 2.52 2.82 -12.29
CA PHE A 286 1.73 1.82 -11.57
C PHE A 286 1.16 0.76 -12.51
N VAL A 287 0.71 -0.34 -11.91
CA VAL A 287 -0.16 -1.34 -12.54
C VAL A 287 -1.19 -1.79 -11.51
N PHE A 288 -2.31 -2.33 -11.95
CA PHE A 288 -3.34 -2.84 -11.04
C PHE A 288 -3.70 -4.29 -11.37
N ASN A 289 -4.18 -4.99 -10.35
CA ASN A 289 -4.68 -6.35 -10.45
C ASN A 289 -5.88 -6.55 -9.51
N THR A 290 -6.74 -7.49 -9.86
CA THR A 290 -7.92 -7.88 -9.10
C THR A 290 -7.79 -9.33 -8.65
N VAL A 291 -8.20 -9.63 -7.42
CA VAL A 291 -8.27 -10.99 -6.88
C VAL A 291 -9.72 -11.28 -6.48
N THR A 292 -10.25 -12.42 -6.88
CA THR A 292 -11.55 -12.90 -6.39
C THR A 292 -11.31 -13.75 -5.13
N THR A 293 -12.04 -13.45 -4.06
CA THR A 293 -11.94 -14.16 -2.77
C THR A 293 -13.20 -14.97 -2.44
N GLY A 294 -14.17 -15.02 -3.35
CA GLY A 294 -15.44 -15.74 -3.19
C GLY A 294 -16.54 -15.17 -4.08
N ASN A 295 -17.77 -15.63 -3.86
CA ASN A 295 -18.95 -15.13 -4.56
C ASN A 295 -19.21 -13.69 -4.12
N ASN A 296 -19.03 -12.74 -5.05
CA ASN A 296 -19.19 -11.29 -4.81
C ASN A 296 -18.19 -10.69 -3.81
N THR A 297 -17.05 -11.35 -3.58
CA THR A 297 -15.96 -10.80 -2.76
C THR A 297 -14.66 -10.78 -3.55
N GLY A 298 -13.87 -9.74 -3.35
CA GLY A 298 -12.61 -9.57 -4.07
C GLY A 298 -11.82 -8.37 -3.58
N VAL A 299 -10.64 -8.20 -4.14
CA VAL A 299 -9.71 -7.13 -3.79
C VAL A 299 -9.17 -6.48 -5.06
N LEU A 300 -9.20 -5.15 -5.10
CA LEU A 300 -8.46 -4.36 -6.10
C LEU A 300 -7.12 -3.96 -5.49
N SER A 301 -6.02 -4.38 -6.11
CA SER A 301 -4.65 -4.03 -5.72
C SER A 301 -4.00 -3.14 -6.77
N THR A 302 -3.35 -2.07 -6.32
CA THR A 302 -2.57 -1.17 -7.17
C THR A 302 -1.12 -1.18 -6.72
N TYR A 303 -0.24 -1.55 -7.63
CA TYR A 303 1.20 -1.67 -7.42
C TYR A 303 1.86 -0.43 -8.01
N ILE A 304 2.61 0.29 -7.19
CA ILE A 304 3.10 1.64 -7.49
C ILE A 304 4.62 1.64 -7.36
N ALA A 305 5.28 2.22 -8.36
CA ALA A 305 6.69 2.53 -8.32
C ALA A 305 6.83 4.04 -8.16
N THR A 306 7.79 4.46 -7.36
CA THR A 306 8.05 5.84 -6.99
C THR A 306 9.25 6.38 -7.74
N THR A 307 9.39 7.70 -7.84
CA THR A 307 10.54 8.34 -8.51
C THR A 307 11.87 8.02 -7.83
N GLN A 308 11.84 7.60 -6.57
CA GLN A 308 13.04 7.31 -5.79
C GLN A 308 13.58 5.88 -6.02
N ASN A 309 12.78 4.97 -6.58
CA ASN A 309 13.26 3.65 -6.98
C ASN A 309 13.52 3.57 -8.50
N LYS A 310 14.52 2.77 -8.88
CA LYS A 310 14.97 2.57 -10.26
C LYS A 310 14.23 1.45 -11.00
N GLY A 311 13.56 0.54 -10.30
CA GLY A 311 12.86 -0.61 -10.89
C GLY A 311 11.44 -0.30 -11.41
N VAL A 312 10.92 -1.15 -12.30
CA VAL A 312 9.55 -1.05 -12.86
C VAL A 312 8.61 -2.19 -12.41
N GLY A 313 9.01 -2.96 -11.39
CA GLY A 313 8.24 -4.11 -10.89
C GLY A 313 7.90 -5.18 -11.94
N GLN A 314 7.13 -6.19 -11.56
CA GLN A 314 6.57 -7.15 -12.51
C GLN A 314 5.37 -6.55 -13.25
N THR A 315 5.22 -6.85 -14.54
CA THR A 315 4.11 -6.36 -15.38
C THR A 315 2.75 -6.94 -14.99
N ASN A 316 2.72 -8.18 -14.50
CA ASN A 316 1.52 -8.87 -14.02
C ASN A 316 1.67 -9.26 -12.55
N PRO A 317 1.79 -8.30 -11.62
CA PRO A 317 2.06 -8.61 -10.23
C PRO A 317 0.84 -9.25 -9.58
N SER A 318 1.06 -10.12 -8.61
CA SER A 318 -0.03 -10.70 -7.81
C SER A 318 0.46 -11.01 -6.42
N PHE A 319 -0.34 -10.67 -5.41
CA PHE A 319 0.00 -10.95 -4.02
C PHE A 319 0.01 -12.47 -3.81
N THR A 320 1.22 -12.98 -3.64
CA THR A 320 1.51 -14.41 -3.60
C THR A 320 2.36 -14.68 -2.38
N VAL A 321 1.96 -15.70 -1.62
CA VAL A 321 2.66 -16.11 -0.39
C VAL A 321 2.84 -17.61 -0.43
N ALA A 322 4.06 -18.11 -0.19
CA ALA A 322 4.41 -19.51 -0.34
C ALA A 322 3.98 -20.10 -1.71
N GLY A 323 4.17 -19.33 -2.79
CA GLY A 323 3.79 -19.70 -4.15
C GLY A 323 2.29 -19.75 -4.44
N LYS A 324 1.42 -19.36 -3.50
CA LYS A 324 -0.04 -19.36 -3.65
C LYS A 324 -0.60 -17.95 -3.71
N ARG A 325 -1.47 -17.71 -4.68
CA ARG A 325 -2.22 -16.46 -4.77
C ARG A 325 -3.06 -16.28 -3.51
N SER A 326 -2.95 -15.11 -2.90
CA SER A 326 -3.54 -14.82 -1.60
C SER A 326 -4.25 -13.46 -1.63
N SER A 327 -5.15 -13.25 -0.67
CA SER A 327 -5.69 -11.91 -0.40
C SER A 327 -4.63 -11.08 0.34
N PRO A 328 -4.32 -9.84 -0.11
CA PRO A 328 -3.46 -8.92 0.64
C PRO A 328 -4.19 -8.26 1.82
N ILE A 329 -5.46 -8.61 2.06
CA ILE A 329 -6.29 -8.12 3.15
C ILE A 329 -6.78 -9.34 3.96
N PRO A 330 -6.45 -9.46 5.25
CA PRO A 330 -6.97 -10.52 6.11
C PRO A 330 -8.41 -10.23 6.54
N LYS A 331 -9.12 -11.24 7.06
CA LYS A 331 -10.45 -11.02 7.65
C LYS A 331 -10.36 -10.00 8.80
N GLY A 332 -11.39 -9.14 8.90
CA GLY A 332 -11.47 -8.07 9.90
C GLY A 332 -10.95 -6.72 9.42
N ASN A 333 -10.30 -6.67 8.26
CA ASN A 333 -9.84 -5.43 7.63
C ASN A 333 -10.48 -5.26 6.25
N THR A 334 -10.50 -4.02 5.75
CA THR A 334 -11.06 -3.71 4.43
C THR A 334 -10.07 -3.03 3.49
N ALA A 335 -8.87 -2.72 3.98
CA ALA A 335 -7.79 -2.21 3.17
C ALA A 335 -6.42 -2.59 3.74
N SER A 336 -5.41 -2.56 2.88
CA SER A 336 -4.00 -2.72 3.27
C SER A 336 -3.07 -1.89 2.40
N MET A 337 -1.91 -1.55 2.95
CA MET A 337 -0.77 -0.99 2.24
C MET A 337 0.48 -1.79 2.56
N ILE A 338 1.25 -2.13 1.54
CA ILE A 338 2.48 -2.92 1.67
C ILE A 338 3.61 -2.15 1.02
N PHE A 339 4.68 -1.90 1.77
CA PHE A 339 5.86 -1.18 1.33
C PHE A 339 7.03 -2.16 1.20
N SER A 340 7.71 -2.13 0.06
CA SER A 340 8.84 -3.03 -0.15
C SER A 340 9.96 -2.76 0.84
N GLN A 341 10.64 -3.82 1.25
CA GLN A 341 11.79 -3.73 2.14
C GLN A 341 12.82 -2.69 1.65
N SER A 342 13.15 -2.71 0.35
CA SER A 342 14.10 -1.77 -0.26
C SER A 342 13.61 -0.33 -0.24
N PHE A 343 12.31 -0.12 -0.38
CA PHE A 343 11.72 1.21 -0.32
C PHE A 343 11.84 1.78 1.10
N ILE A 344 11.49 1.00 2.12
CA ILE A 344 11.63 1.39 3.53
C ILE A 344 13.09 1.69 3.89
N GLN A 345 14.01 0.82 3.50
CA GLN A 345 15.45 0.99 3.75
C GLN A 345 15.98 2.30 3.15
N ASN A 346 15.80 2.49 1.84
CA ASN A 346 16.46 3.57 1.12
C ASN A 346 15.80 4.94 1.36
N ILE A 347 14.47 4.97 1.47
CA ILE A 347 13.72 6.23 1.45
C ILE A 347 13.50 6.75 2.87
N PHE A 348 13.22 5.86 3.81
CA PHE A 348 12.91 6.25 5.18
C PHE A 348 14.06 6.01 6.13
N LEU A 349 14.54 4.76 6.26
CA LEU A 349 15.53 4.45 7.29
C LEU A 349 16.85 5.18 7.06
N THR A 350 17.44 5.11 5.86
CA THR A 350 18.69 5.82 5.57
C THR A 350 18.58 7.31 5.83
N SER A 351 17.55 7.96 5.27
CA SER A 351 17.40 9.42 5.37
C SER A 351 17.16 9.89 6.80
N GLN A 352 16.33 9.17 7.58
CA GLN A 352 16.00 9.54 8.95
C GLN A 352 17.15 9.23 9.93
N LEU A 353 17.88 8.13 9.72
CA LEU A 353 19.06 7.80 10.51
C LEU A 353 20.19 8.80 10.28
N GLN A 354 20.45 9.19 9.03
CA GLN A 354 21.47 10.19 8.71
C GLN A 354 21.11 11.61 9.21
N LYS A 355 19.82 11.91 9.35
CA LYS A 355 19.37 13.15 10.00
C LYS A 355 19.52 13.10 11.52
N SER A 356 19.18 11.96 12.13
CA SER A 356 19.27 11.77 13.59
C SER A 356 20.72 11.68 14.07
N LEU A 357 21.61 11.13 13.25
CA LEU A 357 23.02 10.90 13.58
C LEU A 357 23.90 11.63 12.55
N THR A 358 24.54 12.72 12.96
CA THR A 358 25.51 13.44 12.13
C THR A 358 26.71 12.55 11.78
N ASP A 359 27.21 12.65 10.54
CA ASP A 359 28.36 11.88 10.05
C ASP A 359 28.23 10.35 10.22
N CYS A 360 27.05 9.85 9.87
CA CYS A 360 26.69 8.44 9.87
C CYS A 360 26.57 7.86 8.45
N SER A 361 27.07 6.64 8.27
CA SER A 361 26.73 5.76 7.14
C SER A 361 25.90 4.58 7.61
N VAL A 362 24.94 4.15 6.80
CA VAL A 362 24.04 3.04 7.12
C VAL A 362 24.17 1.99 6.04
N THR A 363 24.40 0.74 6.44
CA THR A 363 24.33 -0.43 5.57
C THR A 363 23.17 -1.32 6.00
N PHE A 364 22.62 -2.12 5.09
CA PHE A 364 21.53 -3.04 5.40
C PHE A 364 21.97 -4.48 5.18
N THR A 365 21.48 -5.36 6.07
CA THR A 365 21.64 -6.80 5.94
C THR A 365 20.28 -7.43 5.68
N ASN A 366 20.22 -8.33 4.70
CA ASN A 366 19.00 -9.06 4.39
C ASN A 366 18.74 -10.08 5.50
N LEU A 367 17.58 -9.95 6.14
CA LEU A 367 17.06 -10.94 7.07
C LEU A 367 15.97 -11.78 6.38
N ASP A 368 15.82 -13.02 6.84
CA ASP A 368 14.67 -13.86 6.48
C ASP A 368 13.36 -13.25 7.01
N SER A 369 13.42 -12.47 8.10
CA SER A 369 12.30 -11.66 8.54
C SER A 369 12.77 -10.31 9.07
N GLY A 370 12.09 -9.24 8.64
CA GLY A 370 12.40 -7.89 9.08
C GLY A 370 13.47 -7.15 8.29
N ILE A 371 14.04 -6.11 8.90
CA ILE A 371 15.09 -5.26 8.34
C ILE A 371 16.21 -5.12 9.38
N GLN A 372 17.45 -5.42 9.00
CA GLN A 372 18.62 -5.08 9.79
C GLN A 372 19.38 -3.92 9.16
N ALA A 373 19.62 -2.87 9.95
CA ALA A 373 20.46 -1.73 9.57
C ALA A 373 21.70 -1.70 10.49
N ASN A 374 22.89 -1.64 9.89
CA ASN A 374 24.15 -1.44 10.61
C ASN A 374 24.57 0.03 10.43
N ILE A 375 24.64 0.74 11.54
CA ILE A 375 24.83 2.18 11.62
C ILE A 375 26.28 2.43 12.04
N HIS A 376 27.06 3.05 11.17
CA HIS A 376 28.44 3.46 11.43
C HIS A 376 28.47 4.98 11.59
N ALA A 377 28.61 5.47 12.81
CA ALA A 377 28.68 6.89 13.15
C ALA A 377 30.06 7.29 13.66
N SER A 378 30.65 8.30 13.02
CA SER A 378 32.05 8.71 13.27
C SER A 378 32.23 9.62 14.49
N ASN A 379 31.16 10.23 14.99
CA ASN A 379 31.14 11.19 16.10
C ASN A 379 30.79 10.58 17.46
N ILE A 380 30.50 9.29 17.49
CA ILE A 380 30.18 8.51 18.68
C ILE A 380 31.52 8.20 19.37
N ASN A 381 31.91 9.04 20.34
CA ASN A 381 33.13 8.90 21.16
C ASN A 381 32.78 8.73 22.65
N ILE A 382 32.99 7.54 23.22
CA ILE A 382 32.77 7.31 24.66
C ILE A 382 34.06 7.59 25.42
N ALA A 383 34.06 8.62 26.27
CA ALA A 383 35.11 8.84 27.26
C ALA A 383 34.69 8.23 28.60
N ILE A 384 35.41 7.20 29.05
CA ILE A 384 35.13 6.52 30.33
C ILE A 384 36.08 7.08 31.39
N ASN A 385 35.58 8.00 32.22
CA ASN A 385 36.30 8.46 33.40
C ASN A 385 35.94 7.57 34.60
N ILE A 386 36.83 6.65 34.97
CA ILE A 386 36.68 5.86 36.19
C ILE A 386 37.26 6.66 37.37
N PRO A 387 36.48 6.97 38.42
CA PRO A 387 37.00 7.66 39.59
C PRO A 387 38.08 6.82 40.29
N LYS A 388 39.04 7.50 40.89
CA LYS A 388 40.11 6.89 41.69
C LYS A 388 39.49 6.19 42.92
N THR A 389 39.55 4.85 42.98
CA THR A 389 39.10 4.06 44.13
C THR A 389 40.26 3.67 45.03
N GLU A 390 40.15 3.98 46.32
CA GLU A 390 41.12 3.54 47.34
C GLU A 390 40.63 2.25 47.99
N THR A 391 41.21 1.10 47.64
CA THR A 391 40.92 -0.16 48.33
C THR A 391 41.65 -0.23 49.67
N GLY A 392 40.90 -0.48 50.74
CA GLY A 392 41.33 -0.36 52.12
C GLY A 392 42.39 -1.33 52.62
N SER A 393 42.94 -0.94 53.77
CA SER A 393 43.99 -1.55 54.61
C SER A 393 43.83 -3.05 54.90
N GLN A 394 44.88 -3.84 54.63
CA GLN A 394 45.08 -5.13 55.32
C GLN A 394 46.07 -4.98 56.47
N SER A 395 45.57 -5.12 57.69
CA SER A 395 46.40 -5.30 58.89
C SER A 395 46.82 -6.77 58.98
N PHE A 396 48.11 -7.06 58.81
CA PHE A 396 48.65 -8.41 59.03
C PHE A 396 48.71 -8.71 60.53
N PRO A 397 48.01 -9.72 61.05
CA PRO A 397 48.14 -10.13 62.44
C PRO A 397 49.38 -11.02 62.56
N GLY A 398 50.52 -10.47 63.04
CA GLY A 398 51.64 -11.32 63.45
C GLY A 398 53.05 -10.71 63.50
N SER A 399 53.29 -9.52 62.96
CA SER A 399 54.59 -8.83 63.08
C SER A 399 54.40 -7.42 63.61
N GLY A 400 55.30 -6.97 64.49
CA GLY A 400 55.14 -5.74 65.26
C GLY A 400 54.75 -4.52 64.43
N SER A 401 53.64 -3.87 64.83
CA SER A 401 53.29 -2.45 64.63
C SER A 401 53.46 -1.81 63.24
N CYS A 402 53.58 -2.57 62.16
CA CYS A 402 53.64 -2.00 60.81
C CYS A 402 52.33 -2.30 60.07
N SER A 403 51.53 -1.26 59.84
CA SER A 403 50.39 -1.31 58.93
C SER A 403 50.85 -0.89 57.54
N SER A 404 50.66 -1.78 56.57
CA SER A 404 50.90 -1.50 55.15
C SER A 404 49.58 -1.14 54.49
N TYR A 405 49.48 0.06 53.96
CA TYR A 405 48.36 0.47 53.11
C TYR A 405 48.81 0.25 51.67
N SER A 406 48.05 -0.49 50.86
CA SER A 406 48.22 -0.48 49.41
C SER A 406 46.97 0.12 48.79
N THR A 407 47.06 1.34 48.27
CA THR A 407 46.01 1.90 47.42
C THR A 407 46.34 1.58 45.98
N SER A 408 45.52 0.74 45.35
CA SER A 408 45.61 0.43 43.94
C SER A 408 44.82 1.45 43.14
N TYR A 409 45.45 2.10 42.17
CA TYR A 409 44.77 3.03 41.26
C TYR A 409 44.44 2.33 39.94
N LEU A 410 43.29 2.66 39.35
CA LEU A 410 42.96 2.27 37.99
C LEU A 410 42.76 3.54 37.16
N LYS A 411 43.67 3.78 36.22
CA LYS A 411 43.51 4.86 35.22
C LYS A 411 43.28 4.22 33.87
N VAL A 412 42.04 4.31 33.36
CA VAL A 412 41.72 3.95 31.99
C VAL A 412 42.06 5.14 31.11
N ASN A 413 43.01 4.97 30.17
CA ASN A 413 43.30 6.02 29.20
C ASN A 413 42.10 6.22 28.26
N ASN A 414 41.84 7.48 27.88
CA ASN A 414 40.76 7.89 26.97
C ASN A 414 40.98 7.30 25.57
N ASP A 415 40.69 6.02 25.39
CA ASP A 415 40.54 5.46 24.07
C ASP A 415 39.17 5.85 23.53
N VAL A 416 39.19 6.50 22.38
CA VAL A 416 37.98 6.89 21.67
C VAL A 416 37.42 5.65 20.97
N LEU A 417 36.39 5.06 21.55
CA LEU A 417 35.61 4.02 20.89
C LEU A 417 34.82 4.64 19.74
N SER A 418 35.11 4.27 18.49
CA SER A 418 34.37 4.71 17.31
C SER A 418 33.42 3.62 16.83
N SER A 419 32.17 3.98 16.46
CA SER A 419 31.24 3.02 15.87
C SER A 419 31.54 2.65 14.41
N ASN A 420 32.59 3.24 13.80
CA ASN A 420 33.10 2.74 12.52
C ASN A 420 33.62 1.30 12.63
N ASP A 421 34.28 0.97 13.73
CA ASP A 421 34.83 -0.37 13.99
C ASP A 421 33.79 -1.33 14.58
N TYR A 422 32.77 -0.77 15.24
CA TYR A 422 31.69 -1.49 15.91
C TYR A 422 30.35 -0.84 15.57
N PRO A 423 29.66 -1.22 14.48
CA PRO A 423 28.40 -0.60 14.11
C PRO A 423 27.30 -0.89 15.11
N ILE A 424 26.37 0.04 15.23
CA ILE A 424 25.11 -0.16 15.96
C ILE A 424 24.16 -0.92 15.04
N THR A 425 23.73 -2.10 15.46
CA THR A 425 22.81 -2.96 14.73
C THR A 425 21.38 -2.65 15.17
N MET A 426 20.56 -2.14 14.26
CA MET A 426 19.13 -1.96 14.42
C MET A 426 18.39 -3.09 13.72
N ILE A 427 17.45 -3.74 14.41
CA ILE A 427 16.64 -4.83 13.85
C ILE A 427 15.16 -4.49 14.02
N LEU A 428 14.46 -4.35 12.89
CA LEU A 428 13.00 -4.16 12.81
C LEU A 428 12.36 -5.50 12.46
N THR A 429 11.57 -6.09 13.36
CA THR A 429 10.88 -7.38 13.12
C THR A 429 9.48 -7.38 13.70
N GLY A 430 8.49 -7.80 12.89
CA GLY A 430 7.10 -7.73 13.35
C GLY A 430 6.72 -6.29 13.68
N ASP A 431 6.20 -6.05 14.89
CA ASP A 431 5.89 -4.71 15.43
C ASP A 431 7.00 -4.16 16.35
N GLN A 432 8.14 -4.84 16.44
CA GLN A 432 9.21 -4.54 17.37
C GLN A 432 10.45 -4.02 16.69
N ILE A 433 11.19 -3.21 17.44
CA ILE A 433 12.56 -2.86 17.10
C ILE A 433 13.50 -3.21 18.27
N SER A 434 14.70 -3.66 17.91
CA SER A 434 15.81 -3.79 18.84
C SER A 434 17.02 -3.01 18.33
N LEU A 435 17.84 -2.57 19.28
CA LEU A 435 19.17 -2.03 19.03
C LEU A 435 20.17 -2.91 19.76
N GLU A 436 21.21 -3.32 19.06
CA GLU A 436 22.32 -4.07 19.59
C GLU A 436 23.62 -3.38 19.18
N TRP A 437 24.47 -3.10 20.17
CA TRP A 437 25.78 -2.55 19.93
C TRP A 437 26.78 -3.31 20.79
N SER A 438 27.63 -4.09 20.14
CA SER A 438 28.66 -4.90 20.80
C SER A 438 30.04 -4.35 20.44
N ILE A 439 30.75 -3.88 21.45
CA ILE A 439 32.09 -3.32 21.34
C ILE A 439 33.05 -4.32 21.95
N GLN A 440 33.91 -4.93 21.14
CA GLN A 440 35.00 -5.78 21.61
C GLN A 440 36.31 -5.02 21.53
N GLN A 441 36.63 -4.20 22.53
CA GLN A 441 37.88 -3.45 22.47
C GLN A 441 39.10 -4.35 22.71
N ALA A 442 40.15 -4.11 21.94
CA ALA A 442 41.48 -4.67 22.14
C ALA A 442 42.28 -3.79 23.12
N GLY A 443 42.37 -4.21 24.38
CA GLY A 443 43.33 -3.66 25.36
C GLY A 443 42.90 -2.35 26.00
N PHE A 444 42.30 -2.41 27.19
CA PHE A 444 42.28 -1.23 28.07
C PHE A 444 43.70 -1.07 28.61
N ASN A 445 44.36 0.03 28.27
CA ASN A 445 45.57 0.42 28.97
C ASN A 445 45.14 0.92 30.34
N TYR A 446 45.29 0.08 31.36
CA TYR A 446 45.23 0.54 32.73
C TYR A 446 46.63 0.74 33.29
N GLU A 447 46.80 1.85 34.01
CA GLU A 447 47.95 2.04 34.87
C GLU A 447 47.53 1.61 36.27
N THR A 448 48.12 0.52 36.79
CA THR A 448 48.03 0.19 38.23
C THR A 448 49.19 0.84 38.95
N GLY A 449 48.89 1.82 39.80
CA GLY A 449 49.82 2.34 40.78
C GLY A 449 49.46 1.76 42.13
N SER A 450 50.44 1.26 42.87
CA SER A 450 50.25 0.92 44.30
C SER A 450 51.07 1.88 45.14
N ASP A 451 50.40 2.72 45.94
CA ASP A 451 51.09 3.43 47.02
C ASP A 451 51.18 2.48 48.20
N MET A 452 52.38 1.96 48.45
CA MET A 452 52.66 1.26 49.70
C MET A 452 53.12 2.25 50.75
N THR A 453 52.21 2.68 51.62
CA THR A 453 52.58 3.43 52.81
C THR A 453 52.77 2.43 53.95
N THR A 454 54.02 2.17 54.32
CA THR A 454 54.32 1.34 55.49
C THR A 454 54.53 2.26 56.68
N ILE A 455 53.57 2.29 57.60
CA ILE A 455 53.69 3.06 58.85
C ILE A 455 54.26 2.13 59.91
N CYS A 456 55.55 2.27 60.22
CA CYS A 456 56.18 1.64 61.38
C CYS A 456 56.46 2.72 62.44
N PRO A 457 56.44 2.40 63.75
CA PRO A 457 56.59 3.39 64.83
C PRO A 457 57.94 4.12 64.86
N PHE A 458 58.93 3.75 64.03
CA PHE A 458 60.27 4.33 64.05
C PHE A 458 60.77 4.91 62.72
N TYR A 459 60.13 4.61 61.58
CA TYR A 459 60.49 5.17 60.26
C TYR A 459 59.28 5.14 59.32
N SER A 460 59.03 6.24 58.59
CA SER A 460 58.10 6.28 57.46
C SER A 460 58.89 6.24 56.15
N HIS A 461 58.65 5.21 55.34
CA HIS A 461 59.11 5.19 53.95
C HIS A 461 57.88 5.18 53.04
N THR A 462 57.78 6.21 52.19
CA THR A 462 56.95 6.20 50.99
C THR A 462 57.82 5.68 49.86
N SER A 463 57.51 4.51 49.31
CA SER A 463 58.13 4.07 48.06
C SER A 463 57.48 4.81 46.89
N ASP A 464 58.28 5.28 45.94
CA ASP A 464 57.77 5.88 44.70
C ASP A 464 56.82 4.92 43.98
N ILE A 465 55.74 5.48 43.40
CA ILE A 465 54.72 4.73 42.70
C ILE A 465 55.35 4.08 41.46
N ASN A 466 55.54 2.76 41.51
CA ASN A 466 55.85 1.99 40.32
C ASN A 466 54.54 1.69 39.58
N TRP A 467 54.29 2.48 38.54
CA TRP A 467 53.23 2.19 37.59
C TRP A 467 53.67 1.03 36.70
N SER A 468 52.92 -0.08 36.73
CA SER A 468 53.05 -1.12 35.70
C SER A 468 51.96 -0.92 34.66
N THR A 469 52.35 -0.66 33.41
CA THR A 469 51.44 -0.74 32.27
C THR A 469 51.30 -2.20 31.86
N ASP A 470 50.19 -2.83 32.23
CA ASP A 470 49.85 -4.17 31.73
C ASP A 470 48.95 -4.01 30.49
N SER A 471 49.57 -4.01 29.32
CA SER A 471 48.88 -3.89 28.04
C SER A 471 48.40 -5.27 27.59
N GLY A 472 47.12 -5.61 27.78
CA GLY A 472 46.61 -6.90 27.27
C GLY A 472 45.16 -7.27 27.57
N HIS A 473 44.49 -6.59 28.49
CA HIS A 473 43.16 -7.02 28.93
C HIS A 473 42.06 -6.43 28.06
N LYS A 474 41.19 -7.29 27.53
CA LYS A 474 40.07 -6.90 26.68
C LYS A 474 38.79 -6.88 27.50
N VAL A 475 37.99 -5.83 27.33
CA VAL A 475 36.62 -5.78 27.87
C VAL A 475 35.67 -5.78 26.69
N THR A 476 34.61 -6.58 26.81
CA THR A 476 33.46 -6.52 25.91
C THR A 476 32.41 -5.64 26.57
N ILE A 477 31.96 -4.61 25.85
CA ILE A 477 30.80 -3.80 26.23
C ILE A 477 29.68 -4.19 25.29
N ASP A 478 28.65 -4.84 25.83
CA ASP A 478 27.44 -5.17 25.09
C ASP A 478 26.31 -4.25 25.54
N ILE A 479 25.78 -3.45 24.62
CA ILE A 479 24.64 -2.58 24.83
C ILE A 479 23.48 -3.16 24.02
N LYS A 480 22.41 -3.53 24.71
CA LYS A 480 21.23 -4.12 24.09
C LYS A 480 19.99 -3.38 24.56
N SER A 481 19.02 -3.23 23.66
CA SER A 481 17.66 -2.86 24.06
C SER A 481 17.16 -3.85 25.11
N ASN A 482 16.51 -3.35 26.15
CA ASN A 482 15.99 -4.17 27.24
C ASN A 482 15.01 -5.23 26.68
N PRO A 483 15.32 -6.54 26.79
CA PRO A 483 14.48 -7.59 26.23
C PRO A 483 13.10 -7.67 26.89
N ASN A 484 12.94 -7.11 28.09
CA ASN A 484 11.66 -7.06 28.81
C ASN A 484 10.82 -5.82 28.42
N SER A 485 11.36 -4.93 27.59
CA SER A 485 10.66 -3.73 27.11
C SER A 485 11.11 -3.37 25.69
N PRO A 486 10.90 -4.27 24.70
CA PRO A 486 11.20 -3.95 23.32
C PRO A 486 10.40 -2.71 22.91
N SER A 487 11.08 -1.79 22.24
CA SER A 487 10.40 -0.62 21.71
C SER A 487 9.45 -1.09 20.60
N LYS A 488 8.17 -0.76 20.75
CA LYS A 488 7.18 -1.01 19.71
C LYS A 488 7.20 0.14 18.72
N ILE A 489 6.92 -0.16 17.46
CA ILE A 489 6.62 0.87 16.48
C ILE A 489 5.23 1.40 16.81
N ILE A 490 5.13 2.65 17.25
CA ILE A 490 3.86 3.26 17.63
C ILE A 490 3.34 4.06 16.45
N LEU A 491 2.09 3.80 16.08
CA LEU A 491 1.33 4.64 15.17
C LEU A 491 0.65 5.72 16.02
N ASP A 492 1.08 6.97 15.84
CA ASP A 492 0.54 8.09 16.59
C ASP A 492 -0.80 8.54 15.98
N SER A 493 -1.92 8.27 16.64
CA SER A 493 -3.26 8.66 16.14
C SER A 493 -3.72 10.02 16.65
N SER A 494 -2.85 10.82 17.28
CA SER A 494 -3.26 12.01 18.04
C SER A 494 -4.09 13.03 17.25
N ASP A 495 -4.02 13.04 15.91
CA ASP A 495 -4.79 13.94 15.05
C ASP A 495 -5.60 13.24 13.94
N ASN A 496 -5.96 11.95 14.07
CA ASN A 496 -6.75 11.14 13.09
C ASN A 496 -6.22 11.10 11.64
N ILE A 497 -5.16 11.87 11.35
CA ILE A 497 -4.64 12.12 10.01
C ILE A 497 -3.20 11.68 9.94
N ASP A 498 -2.41 11.69 11.01
CA ASP A 498 -0.96 11.45 10.91
C ASP A 498 -0.55 10.00 11.18
N ILE A 499 -0.59 9.15 10.15
CA ILE A 499 0.00 7.81 10.19
C ILE A 499 1.52 7.94 10.06
N ASN A 500 2.14 8.41 11.14
CA ASN A 500 3.57 8.57 11.27
C ASN A 500 4.04 7.57 12.31
N PRO A 501 4.50 6.37 11.89
CA PRO A 501 5.21 5.50 12.81
C PRO A 501 6.33 6.30 13.44
N LYS A 502 6.26 6.49 14.75
CA LYS A 502 7.28 7.18 15.52
C LYS A 502 8.06 6.16 16.31
N LEU A 503 9.36 6.40 16.33
CA LEU A 503 10.26 5.62 17.12
C LEU A 503 11.17 6.57 17.88
N SER A 504 11.32 6.36 19.17
CA SER A 504 12.28 7.08 20.01
C SER A 504 12.95 6.08 20.93
N PHE A 505 14.27 6.08 20.94
CA PHE A 505 15.02 5.38 21.98
C PHE A 505 15.50 6.37 23.03
N GLU A 506 15.08 6.15 24.26
CA GLU A 506 15.50 6.92 25.43
C GLU A 506 16.50 6.11 26.25
N GLU A 507 17.31 6.78 27.09
CA GLU A 507 18.36 6.15 27.91
C GLU A 507 17.84 4.98 28.76
N SER A 508 16.59 5.04 29.22
CA SER A 508 15.94 3.99 30.01
C SER A 508 15.65 2.69 29.26
N THR A 509 15.83 2.67 27.94
CA THR A 509 15.50 1.50 27.09
C THR A 509 16.66 0.52 26.91
N TYR A 510 17.84 0.80 27.48
CA TYR A 510 19.05 0.00 27.27
C TYR A 510 19.51 -0.72 28.53
N SER A 511 20.11 -1.88 28.35
CA SER A 511 20.98 -2.50 29.33
C SER A 511 22.39 -2.56 28.76
N ALA A 512 23.36 -2.06 29.51
CA ALA A 512 24.77 -2.24 29.22
C ALA A 512 25.33 -3.33 30.12
N THR A 513 25.94 -4.35 29.52
CA THR A 513 26.69 -5.37 30.25
C THR A 513 28.16 -5.24 29.89
N VAL A 514 28.99 -5.15 30.92
CA VAL A 514 30.44 -5.09 30.79
C VAL A 514 30.97 -6.45 31.22
N SER A 515 31.57 -7.18 30.28
CA SER A 515 32.14 -8.50 30.56
C SER A 515 33.65 -8.45 30.36
N PRO A 516 34.46 -8.68 31.41
CA PRO A 516 35.89 -8.88 31.21
C PRO A 516 36.11 -10.15 30.39
N LYS A 517 37.06 -10.10 29.44
CA LYS A 517 37.55 -11.29 28.75
C LYS A 517 38.95 -11.60 29.31
N PRO A 518 39.06 -12.32 30.44
CA PRO A 518 40.33 -12.47 31.13
C PRO A 518 41.33 -13.24 30.26
N ALA A 519 42.57 -12.74 30.19
CA ALA A 519 43.71 -13.51 29.69
C ALA A 519 44.18 -14.56 30.72
N HIS A 520 43.87 -14.36 32.01
CA HIS A 520 44.19 -15.26 33.13
C HIS A 520 43.04 -15.32 34.14
N LYS A 521 42.55 -16.53 34.45
CA LYS A 521 41.34 -16.80 35.25
C LYS A 521 41.48 -16.44 36.74
N ASP A 522 42.63 -16.72 37.35
CA ASP A 522 42.73 -16.77 38.81
C ASP A 522 42.96 -15.40 39.50
N CYS A 523 43.49 -14.42 38.79
CA CYS A 523 43.78 -13.07 39.34
C CYS A 523 42.58 -12.14 39.22
N TRP A 524 41.82 -12.28 38.12
CA TRP A 524 40.72 -11.40 37.76
C TRP A 524 39.42 -11.71 38.51
N ASP A 525 39.16 -12.98 38.85
CA ASP A 525 37.96 -13.36 39.61
C ASP A 525 37.91 -12.68 41.00
N LYS A 526 39.05 -12.40 41.62
CA LYS A 526 39.11 -11.66 42.89
C LYS A 526 38.93 -10.14 42.74
N PHE A 527 39.32 -9.58 41.59
CA PHE A 527 39.17 -8.16 41.31
C PHE A 527 37.72 -7.82 40.92
N TRP A 528 37.05 -8.71 40.17
CA TRP A 528 35.67 -8.51 39.73
C TRP A 528 34.58 -8.87 40.74
N THR A 529 34.94 -9.47 41.88
CA THR A 529 33.97 -9.86 42.93
C THR A 529 33.85 -8.85 44.07
N GLY A 530 34.57 -7.72 44.01
CA GLY A 530 34.58 -6.68 45.04
C GLY A 530 33.98 -5.33 44.61
N ASP A 531 33.97 -4.36 45.54
CA ASP A 531 33.35 -3.03 45.36
C ASP A 531 33.89 -2.26 44.14
N ALA A 532 35.18 -2.39 43.83
CA ALA A 532 35.80 -1.73 42.68
C ALA A 532 35.17 -2.13 41.34
N ALA A 533 34.73 -3.39 41.19
CA ALA A 533 34.04 -3.82 39.98
C ALA A 533 32.62 -3.28 39.88
N ASN A 534 31.93 -3.15 41.01
CA ASN A 534 30.64 -2.48 41.06
C ASN A 534 30.80 -0.99 40.71
N GLU A 535 31.86 -0.32 41.17
CA GLU A 535 32.13 1.08 40.84
C GLU A 535 32.53 1.28 39.36
N ILE A 536 33.34 0.38 38.80
CA ILE A 536 33.64 0.38 37.36
C ILE A 536 32.36 0.14 36.55
N HIS A 537 31.53 -0.81 36.96
CA HIS A 537 30.25 -1.10 36.32
C HIS A 537 29.33 0.12 36.39
N GLN A 538 29.21 0.78 37.54
CA GLN A 538 28.41 2.00 37.72
C GLN A 538 28.96 3.18 36.92
N ALA A 539 30.28 3.39 36.89
CA ALA A 539 30.90 4.46 36.12
C ALA A 539 30.73 4.24 34.61
N LEU A 540 30.88 3.00 34.13
CA LEU A 540 30.58 2.62 32.75
C LEU A 540 29.10 2.81 32.44
N GLN A 541 28.21 2.38 33.32
CA GLN A 541 26.78 2.52 33.11
C GLN A 541 26.34 3.99 33.11
N ALA A 542 26.96 4.83 33.95
CA ALA A 542 26.75 6.28 33.95
C ALA A 542 27.31 6.96 32.68
N ALA A 543 28.50 6.55 32.22
CA ALA A 543 29.10 7.05 31.00
C ALA A 543 28.29 6.64 29.75
N LEU A 544 27.77 5.41 29.73
CA LEU A 544 26.93 4.88 28.67
C LEU A 544 25.51 5.47 28.68
N GLY A 545 24.97 5.76 29.87
CA GLY A 545 23.67 6.41 30.03
C GLY A 545 23.61 7.72 29.26
N ASN A 546 24.63 8.58 29.41
CA ASN A 546 24.74 9.86 28.70
C ASN A 546 25.00 9.75 27.18
N PHE A 547 25.21 8.53 26.67
CA PHE A 547 25.74 8.30 25.34
C PHE A 547 24.77 7.56 24.41
N ALA A 548 23.68 7.01 24.95
CA ALA A 548 22.69 6.30 24.15
C ALA A 548 22.24 7.19 22.97
N PRO A 549 22.39 6.72 21.71
CA PRO A 549 22.03 7.51 20.55
C PRO A 549 20.53 7.77 20.57
N LYS A 550 20.15 9.05 20.63
CA LYS A 550 18.75 9.46 20.50
C LYS A 550 18.33 9.34 19.05
N ILE A 551 17.90 8.14 18.68
CA ILE A 551 17.38 7.89 17.34
C ILE A 551 15.88 8.16 17.37
N SER A 552 15.46 9.16 16.59
CA SER A 552 14.05 9.42 16.33
C SER A 552 13.72 9.16 14.87
N LEU A 553 12.87 8.15 14.61
CA LEU A 553 12.43 7.85 13.26
C LEU A 553 11.00 8.34 13.07
N SER A 554 10.77 9.07 11.98
CA SER A 554 9.45 9.47 11.51
C SER A 554 9.28 9.11 10.05
N PHE A 555 8.18 8.44 9.72
CA PHE A 555 7.86 8.07 8.34
C PHE A 555 6.86 9.04 7.70
N ALA A 556 7.15 10.35 7.79
CA ALA A 556 6.30 11.49 7.42
C ALA A 556 5.75 11.55 5.97
N GLY A 557 5.91 10.51 5.15
CA GLY A 557 5.38 10.40 3.79
C GLY A 557 4.49 9.16 3.56
N ILE A 558 4.46 8.21 4.49
CA ILE A 558 3.49 7.09 4.46
C ILE A 558 2.08 7.64 4.51
N ASN A 559 1.90 8.66 5.33
CA ASN A 559 0.63 9.31 5.49
C ASN A 559 0.10 9.86 4.17
N TYR A 560 0.95 10.38 3.30
CA TYR A 560 0.54 10.83 1.97
C TYR A 560 -0.11 9.71 1.17
N PHE A 561 0.48 8.51 1.10
CA PHE A 561 -0.17 7.37 0.45
C PHE A 561 -1.47 7.00 1.14
N ALA A 562 -1.53 7.08 2.48
CA ALA A 562 -2.72 6.79 3.25
C ALA A 562 -3.88 7.78 3.04
N THR A 563 -3.56 9.07 2.92
CA THR A 563 -4.50 10.22 2.95
C THR A 563 -4.89 10.67 1.56
N THR A 564 -3.95 10.66 0.61
CA THR A 564 -4.26 10.88 -0.81
C THR A 564 -4.82 9.63 -1.48
N ASN A 565 -5.33 8.68 -0.69
CA ASN A 565 -5.68 7.36 -1.14
C ASN A 565 -6.77 7.39 -2.21
N ILE A 566 -6.24 7.37 -3.43
CA ILE A 566 -6.59 6.63 -4.62
C ILE A 566 -8.09 6.49 -4.92
N LEU A 567 -8.96 6.02 -4.04
CA LEU A 567 -10.39 5.86 -4.37
C LEU A 567 -11.09 7.21 -4.63
N PHE A 568 -10.66 8.30 -3.96
CA PHE A 568 -11.22 9.65 -4.14
C PHE A 568 -10.18 10.75 -3.86
N PRO A 569 -9.89 11.65 -4.81
CA PRO A 569 -9.03 12.81 -4.52
C PRO A 569 -9.69 13.70 -3.46
N GLY A 570 -9.00 13.89 -2.33
CA GLY A 570 -9.37 14.84 -1.27
C GLY A 570 -9.99 14.25 0.00
N GLY A 571 -10.17 12.93 0.10
CA GLY A 571 -10.72 12.28 1.30
C GLY A 571 -9.73 11.30 1.96
N ASN A 572 -9.58 11.39 3.29
CA ASN A 572 -8.78 10.45 4.09
C ASN A 572 -9.58 9.17 4.34
N ILE A 573 -9.64 8.28 3.33
CA ILE A 573 -10.53 7.11 3.40
C ILE A 573 -9.87 5.93 4.13
N PHE A 574 -8.54 5.87 4.24
CA PHE A 574 -7.85 4.77 4.89
C PHE A 574 -7.55 5.06 6.36
N ASP A 575 -8.35 4.44 7.24
CA ASP A 575 -8.18 4.45 8.69
C ASP A 575 -7.29 3.27 9.13
N VAL A 576 -6.06 3.55 9.55
CA VAL A 576 -5.11 2.50 9.98
C VAL A 576 -5.50 1.95 11.34
N ASP A 577 -5.46 0.63 11.49
CA ASP A 577 -5.53 0.02 12.81
C ASP A 577 -4.26 0.33 13.60
N VAL A 578 -4.28 1.36 14.44
CA VAL A 578 -3.10 1.80 15.20
C VAL A 578 -2.64 0.82 16.28
N ASN A 579 -3.51 -0.10 16.71
CA ASN A 579 -3.17 -1.05 17.77
C ASN A 579 -2.42 -2.27 17.25
N SER A 580 -2.76 -2.71 16.04
CA SER A 580 -2.23 -3.96 15.51
C SER A 580 -1.84 -3.91 14.04
N GLY A 581 -2.11 -2.80 13.34
CA GLY A 581 -2.07 -2.72 11.89
C GLY A 581 -0.69 -2.62 11.26
N LEU A 582 0.41 -2.47 12.00
CA LEU A 582 1.76 -2.42 11.44
C LEU A 582 2.60 -3.66 11.80
N GLN A 583 3.16 -4.32 10.79
CA GLN A 583 4.20 -5.35 10.96
C GLN A 583 5.24 -5.31 9.84
N VAL A 584 6.46 -5.79 10.12
CA VAL A 584 7.59 -5.90 9.19
C VAL A 584 8.02 -7.38 9.04
N PRO A 585 7.22 -8.24 8.39
CA PRO A 585 7.62 -9.63 8.12
C PRO A 585 8.80 -9.73 7.15
N ARG A 586 8.87 -8.83 6.16
CA ARG A 586 10.01 -8.54 5.28
C ARG A 586 9.73 -7.22 4.59
N ASP A 587 8.66 -7.19 3.80
CA ASP A 587 7.98 -5.98 3.38
C ASP A 587 7.15 -5.45 4.56
N MET A 588 7.09 -4.13 4.74
CA MET A 588 6.31 -3.52 5.81
C MET A 588 4.85 -3.46 5.41
N VAL A 589 3.95 -3.92 6.27
CA VAL A 589 2.50 -3.97 6.03
C VAL A 589 1.80 -3.05 7.00
N LEU A 590 0.88 -2.26 6.46
CA LEU A 590 -0.14 -1.50 7.17
C LEU A 590 -1.52 -2.08 6.86
N LEU A 591 -2.31 -2.36 7.89
CA LEU A 591 -3.71 -2.75 7.78
C LEU A 591 -4.61 -1.66 8.32
N GLY A 592 -5.78 -1.56 7.71
CA GLY A 592 -6.77 -0.57 8.09
C GLY A 592 -8.14 -0.89 7.54
N ASN A 593 -8.99 0.11 7.61
CA ASN A 593 -10.33 0.08 7.09
C ASN A 593 -10.60 1.27 6.20
N ILE A 594 -11.51 1.09 5.25
CA ILE A 594 -12.12 2.19 4.52
C ILE A 594 -13.16 2.81 5.47
N ASP A 595 -12.83 3.95 6.07
CA ASP A 595 -13.77 4.73 6.89
C ASP A 595 -14.46 5.79 6.03
N LYS A 596 -15.79 5.85 6.17
CA LYS A 596 -16.68 6.76 5.46
C LYS A 596 -16.89 8.08 6.19
N SER A 597 -16.51 8.15 7.47
CA SER A 597 -16.78 9.33 8.30
C SER A 597 -15.89 10.54 7.95
N ALA A 598 -14.88 10.35 7.10
CA ALA A 598 -13.86 11.34 6.77
C ALA A 598 -14.18 12.27 5.57
N ASN A 599 -15.41 12.25 5.05
CA ASN A 599 -15.88 13.19 4.02
C ASN A 599 -16.90 14.18 4.57
#